data_AF-E3MY16-F1
#
_entry.id   AF-E3MY16-F1
#
_cell.length_a   1.000
_cell.length_b   1.000
_cell.length_c   1.000
_cell.angle_alpha   90.00
_cell.angle_beta   90.00
_cell.angle_gamma   90.00
#
_symmetry.space_group_name_H-M   'P 1'
#
loop_
_entity.id
_entity.type
_entity.pdbx_description
1 polymer ?
#
loop_
_entity_poly.entity_id
_entity_poly.type
_entity_poly.pdbx_seq_one_letter_code
_entity_poly.pdbx_strand_id
1 'polypeptide(L)'
;MLSQLVIIYFLFVTCVFAGYTNSTTSPSIDINEELSKISATCLPNQCYEQLSGDQLTGWYGDWYNWKLLHNAQTAIGFQEMRKILGFPLSVELTTGCGPSSEDVDAAPTIEKYYELRESWKRVSYSLTEWFFEKQLLSGIEFMDKRVPAVRRIYRHKFKEIRRRPDAKLIVDRKEVDMMFEEYSSIQYDLYNAIQIFWENKKCRKVTEIDVVKGEKNNSGDKILNLDCI
;
A
#
# COMPACT_ATOMS: atom_id res chain seq x y z
N MET A 1 -56.29 -31.64 16.00
CA MET A 1 -55.03 -31.53 15.23
C MET A 1 -55.08 -30.31 14.33
N LEU A 2 -54.95 -29.13 14.93
CA LEU A 2 -54.59 -27.90 14.25
C LEU A 2 -53.95 -27.04 15.32
N SER A 3 -52.67 -26.76 15.08
CA SER A 3 -52.02 -25.53 15.52
C SER A 3 -51.40 -25.50 16.92
N GLN A 4 -50.76 -26.60 17.31
CA GLN A 4 -49.51 -26.54 18.10
C GLN A 4 -48.37 -25.75 17.40
N LEU A 5 -48.64 -25.18 16.22
CA LEU A 5 -47.76 -24.32 15.42
C LEU A 5 -47.69 -22.85 15.89
N VAL A 6 -48.58 -22.38 16.78
CA VAL A 6 -48.57 -20.96 17.20
C VAL A 6 -47.57 -20.69 18.33
N ILE A 7 -47.19 -21.70 19.11
CA ILE A 7 -46.29 -21.54 20.26
C ILE A 7 -44.82 -21.46 19.84
N ILE A 8 -44.47 -21.91 18.63
CA ILE A 8 -43.10 -21.79 18.08
C ILE A 8 -42.81 -20.35 17.63
N TYR A 9 -43.82 -19.54 17.34
CA TYR A 9 -43.63 -18.16 16.88
C TYR A 9 -43.36 -17.16 18.02
N PHE A 10 -43.66 -17.51 19.28
CA PHE A 10 -43.49 -16.61 20.43
C PHE A 10 -42.17 -16.78 21.20
N LEU A 11 -41.30 -17.73 20.81
CA LEU A 11 -39.97 -17.91 21.43
C LEU A 11 -38.81 -17.29 20.62
N PHE A 12 -39.10 -16.62 19.50
CA PHE A 12 -38.07 -15.98 18.67
C PHE A 12 -37.93 -14.46 18.88
N VAL A 13 -38.52 -13.91 19.95
CA VAL A 13 -38.37 -12.50 20.29
C VAL A 13 -37.78 -12.38 21.69
N THR A 14 -36.58 -11.78 21.74
CA THR A 14 -35.77 -11.38 22.91
C THR A 14 -34.64 -12.30 23.38
N CYS A 15 -33.83 -12.83 22.46
CA CYS A 15 -32.37 -12.71 22.67
C CYS A 15 -31.91 -11.43 21.98
N VAL A 16 -32.22 -10.29 22.59
CA VAL A 16 -31.46 -9.07 22.32
C VAL A 16 -30.05 -9.39 22.78
N PHE A 17 -29.19 -9.76 21.82
CA PHE A 17 -27.76 -9.59 21.98
C PHE A 17 -27.56 -8.12 22.33
N ALA A 18 -27.40 -7.82 23.62
CA ALA A 18 -26.60 -6.70 24.06
C ALA A 18 -25.15 -7.02 23.68
N GLY A 19 -24.90 -7.07 22.36
CA GLY A 19 -23.58 -6.95 21.78
C GLY A 19 -23.16 -5.52 22.07
N TYR A 20 -22.47 -5.35 23.18
CA TYR A 20 -21.69 -4.17 23.47
C TYR A 20 -20.75 -4.00 22.26
N THR A 21 -21.14 -3.17 21.30
CA THR A 21 -20.23 -2.74 20.25
C THR A 21 -19.19 -1.91 20.97
N ASN A 22 -18.12 -2.56 21.41
CA ASN A 22 -16.85 -1.89 21.58
C ASN A 22 -16.59 -1.25 20.23
N SER A 23 -16.97 0.03 20.08
CA SER A 23 -16.41 0.89 19.07
C SER A 23 -14.95 0.98 19.44
N THR A 24 -14.17 -0.01 19.00
CA THR A 24 -12.72 0.05 19.01
C THR A 24 -12.42 1.14 18.01
N THR A 25 -12.44 2.39 18.49
CA THR A 25 -11.86 3.53 17.82
C THR A 25 -10.46 3.08 17.45
N SER A 26 -10.27 2.76 16.17
CA SER A 26 -8.95 2.44 15.66
C SER A 26 -8.05 3.60 16.08
N PRO A 27 -6.86 3.35 16.66
CA PRO A 27 -5.97 4.42 17.07
C PRO A 27 -5.85 5.41 15.90
N SER A 28 -6.12 6.68 16.16
CA SER A 28 -5.88 7.73 15.16
C SER A 28 -4.39 7.73 14.87
N ILE A 29 -4.03 7.58 13.60
CA ILE A 29 -2.62 7.64 13.18
C ILE A 29 -2.33 9.10 12.82
N ASP A 30 -1.28 9.67 13.39
CA ASP A 30 -0.75 10.95 12.90
C ASP A 30 -0.02 10.70 11.58
N ILE A 31 -0.66 11.07 10.47
CA ILE A 31 -0.13 10.84 9.13
C ILE A 31 1.14 11.66 8.89
N ASN A 32 1.24 12.87 9.44
CA ASN A 32 2.43 13.71 9.28
C ASN A 32 3.62 13.12 10.05
N GLU A 33 3.37 12.57 11.23
CA GLU A 33 4.38 11.84 11.99
C GLU A 33 4.87 10.60 11.22
N GLU A 34 3.96 9.81 10.63
CA GLU A 34 4.33 8.63 9.84
C GLU A 34 5.09 9.02 8.56
N LEU A 35 4.67 10.06 7.84
CA LEU A 35 5.40 10.59 6.67
C LEU A 35 6.81 11.05 7.04
N SER A 36 6.96 11.68 8.21
CA SER A 36 8.27 12.10 8.73
C SER A 36 9.16 10.89 9.05
N LYS A 37 8.60 9.84 9.66
CA LYS A 37 9.32 8.57 9.89
C LYS A 37 9.74 7.91 8.58
N ILE A 38 8.86 7.90 7.56
CA ILE A 38 9.20 7.39 6.23
C ILE A 38 10.38 8.18 5.68
N SER A 39 10.31 9.51 5.66
CA SER A 39 11.36 10.40 5.16
C SER A 39 12.70 10.23 5.89
N ALA A 40 12.64 9.93 7.19
CA ALA A 40 13.81 9.67 8.03
C ALA A 40 14.37 8.25 7.92
N THR A 41 13.73 7.37 7.14
CA THR A 41 14.20 5.99 6.94
C THR A 41 15.64 6.02 6.40
N CYS A 42 16.45 5.09 6.89
CA CYS A 42 17.89 5.08 6.71
C CYS A 42 18.31 3.65 6.41
N LEU A 43 18.65 3.35 5.14
CA LEU A 43 19.05 2.02 4.71
C LEU A 43 20.48 2.02 4.15
N PRO A 44 21.26 0.94 4.37
CA PRO A 44 22.56 0.76 3.72
C PRO A 44 22.41 0.49 2.22
N ASN A 45 23.48 0.75 1.44
CA ASN A 45 23.48 0.54 -0.02
C ASN A 45 23.08 -0.87 -0.44
N GLN A 46 23.54 -1.87 0.32
CA GLN A 46 23.24 -3.29 0.07
C GLN A 46 21.73 -3.55 0.01
N CYS A 47 20.92 -2.84 0.81
CA CYS A 47 19.47 -2.99 0.74
C CYS A 47 18.88 -2.50 -0.59
N TYR A 48 19.49 -1.49 -1.21
CA TYR A 48 19.06 -1.00 -2.51
C TYR A 48 19.60 -1.90 -3.63
N GLU A 49 20.82 -2.42 -3.53
CA GLU A 49 21.37 -3.37 -4.52
C GLU A 49 20.49 -4.62 -4.64
N GLN A 50 19.98 -5.12 -3.52
CA GLN A 50 19.06 -6.25 -3.49
C GLN A 50 17.73 -5.98 -4.22
N LEU A 51 17.25 -4.73 -4.30
CA LEU A 51 16.01 -4.39 -5.03
C LEU A 51 16.10 -4.67 -6.54
N SER A 52 17.28 -4.48 -7.13
CA SER A 52 17.55 -4.80 -8.54
C SER A 52 18.05 -6.24 -8.72
N GLY A 53 18.02 -7.06 -7.65
CA GLY A 53 18.56 -8.41 -7.63
C GLY A 53 20.07 -8.46 -7.88
N ASP A 54 20.79 -7.40 -7.49
CA ASP A 54 22.22 -7.20 -7.76
C ASP A 54 22.59 -7.22 -9.26
N GLN A 55 21.60 -7.07 -10.16
CA GLN A 55 21.82 -7.13 -11.61
C GLN A 55 22.19 -5.78 -12.22
N LEU A 56 21.79 -4.68 -11.57
CA LEU A 56 22.00 -3.32 -12.04
C LEU A 56 22.77 -2.51 -11.00
N THR A 57 23.86 -1.88 -11.43
CA THR A 57 24.74 -1.08 -10.59
C THR A 57 24.85 0.37 -11.08
N GLY A 58 25.35 1.26 -10.23
CA GLY A 58 25.58 2.66 -10.58
C GLY A 58 24.29 3.37 -10.94
N TRP A 59 24.35 4.30 -11.90
CA TRP A 59 23.23 5.16 -12.27
C TRP A 59 21.97 4.40 -12.72
N TYR A 60 22.13 3.31 -13.47
CA TYR A 60 20.99 2.49 -13.92
C TYR A 60 20.33 1.75 -12.76
N GLY A 61 21.12 1.21 -11.81
CA GLY A 61 20.60 0.60 -10.59
C GLY A 61 19.87 1.60 -9.70
N ASP A 62 20.45 2.78 -9.50
CA ASP A 62 19.83 3.89 -8.77
C ASP A 62 18.47 4.27 -9.39
N TRP A 63 18.43 4.50 -10.70
CA TRP A 63 17.20 4.86 -11.40
C TRP A 63 16.13 3.76 -11.32
N TYR A 64 16.54 2.50 -11.55
CA TYR A 64 15.65 1.34 -11.49
C TYR A 64 15.02 1.19 -10.12
N ASN A 65 15.83 1.21 -9.06
CA ASN A 65 15.37 1.05 -7.68
C ASN A 65 14.46 2.19 -7.26
N TRP A 66 14.83 3.43 -7.61
CA TRP A 66 13.99 4.60 -7.37
C TRP A 66 12.62 4.47 -8.03
N LYS A 67 12.58 4.10 -9.31
CA LYS A 67 11.32 3.83 -10.02
C LYS A 67 10.54 2.71 -9.35
N LEU A 68 11.20 1.61 -8.97
CA LEU A 68 10.53 0.46 -8.39
C LEU A 68 9.84 0.80 -7.07
N LEU A 69 10.50 1.57 -6.19
CA LEU A 69 9.91 2.03 -4.93
C LEU A 69 8.63 2.85 -5.13
N HIS A 70 8.64 3.77 -6.09
CA HIS A 70 7.47 4.59 -6.43
C HIS A 70 6.34 3.78 -7.08
N ASN A 71 6.68 2.78 -7.89
CA ASN A 71 5.68 1.92 -8.50
C ASN A 71 5.07 0.98 -7.43
N ALA A 72 5.90 0.43 -6.54
CA ALA A 72 5.46 -0.40 -5.43
C ALA A 72 4.52 0.35 -4.48
N GLN A 73 4.85 1.58 -4.08
CA GLN A 73 3.99 2.36 -3.17
C GLN A 73 2.60 2.61 -3.79
N THR A 74 2.57 2.95 -5.07
CA THR A 74 1.35 3.18 -5.86
C THR A 74 0.51 1.89 -5.94
N ALA A 75 1.16 0.74 -6.21
CA ALA A 75 0.50 -0.56 -6.22
C ALA A 75 -0.07 -0.97 -4.85
N ILE A 76 0.65 -0.68 -3.75
CA ILE A 76 0.16 -0.91 -2.38
C ILE A 76 -1.15 -0.16 -2.13
N GLY A 77 -1.25 1.10 -2.56
CA GLY A 77 -2.47 1.88 -2.39
C GLY A 77 -3.67 1.27 -3.11
N PHE A 78 -3.51 0.77 -4.34
CA PHE A 78 -4.59 0.04 -5.03
C PHE A 78 -4.99 -1.26 -4.31
N GLN A 79 -4.01 -2.03 -3.81
CA GLN A 79 -4.29 -3.25 -3.05
C GLN A 79 -5.09 -2.96 -1.78
N GLU A 80 -4.75 -1.90 -1.04
CA GLU A 80 -5.51 -1.54 0.17
C GLU A 80 -6.89 -0.99 -0.17
N MET A 81 -7.03 -0.22 -1.25
CA MET A 81 -8.33 0.28 -1.71
C MET A 81 -9.27 -0.87 -2.08
N ARG A 82 -8.82 -1.85 -2.89
CA ARG A 82 -9.58 -3.07 -3.20
C ARG A 82 -10.04 -3.80 -1.94
N LYS A 83 -9.12 -4.04 -0.99
CA LYS A 83 -9.43 -4.71 0.28
C LYS A 83 -10.51 -3.98 1.09
N ILE A 84 -10.44 -2.65 1.17
CA ILE A 84 -11.41 -1.85 1.93
C ILE A 84 -12.78 -1.80 1.25
N LEU A 85 -12.80 -1.79 -0.08
CA LEU A 85 -14.04 -1.85 -0.86
C LEU A 85 -14.64 -3.26 -0.94
N GLY A 86 -13.89 -4.29 -0.54
CA GLY A 86 -14.31 -5.69 -0.61
C GLY A 86 -14.21 -6.27 -2.02
N PHE A 87 -13.45 -5.64 -2.91
CA PHE A 87 -13.21 -6.14 -4.27
C PHE A 87 -12.06 -7.17 -4.25
N PRO A 88 -12.10 -8.17 -5.15
CA PRO A 88 -11.01 -9.13 -5.29
C PRO A 88 -9.71 -8.40 -5.60
N LEU A 89 -8.57 -8.96 -5.19
CA LEU A 89 -7.27 -8.41 -5.63
C LEU A 89 -7.10 -8.67 -7.12
N SER A 90 -6.51 -7.70 -7.84
CA SER A 90 -6.15 -7.93 -9.24
C SER A 90 -5.10 -9.03 -9.32
N VAL A 91 -5.31 -9.99 -10.22
CA VAL A 91 -4.33 -11.05 -10.51
C VAL A 91 -3.12 -10.46 -11.22
N GLU A 92 -3.32 -9.41 -12.03
CA GLU A 92 -2.28 -8.74 -12.78
C GLU A 92 -2.13 -7.29 -12.31
N LEU A 93 -0.94 -6.93 -11.85
CA LEU A 93 -0.65 -5.55 -11.42
C LEU A 93 -0.22 -4.62 -12.56
N THR A 94 0.24 -5.17 -13.69
CA THR A 94 0.99 -4.43 -14.72
C THR A 94 0.37 -4.45 -16.12
N THR A 95 -0.88 -4.86 -16.32
CA THR A 95 -1.45 -5.02 -17.68
C THR A 95 -2.40 -3.89 -18.11
N GLY A 96 -2.30 -3.52 -19.39
CA GLY A 96 -3.38 -2.87 -20.15
C GLY A 96 -3.05 -1.55 -20.85
N CYS A 97 -3.82 -1.27 -21.91
CA CYS A 97 -4.09 0.11 -22.34
C CYS A 97 -5.13 0.73 -21.40
N GLY A 98 -5.10 2.06 -21.23
CA GLY A 98 -6.12 2.75 -20.45
C GLY A 98 -7.50 2.61 -21.10
N PRO A 99 -8.58 2.47 -20.32
CA PRO A 99 -9.93 2.45 -20.87
C PRO A 99 -10.32 3.83 -21.44
N SER A 100 -11.30 3.86 -22.34
CA SER A 100 -11.90 5.13 -22.78
C SER A 100 -12.79 5.72 -21.69
N SER A 101 -13.10 7.02 -21.79
CA SER A 101 -14.11 7.64 -20.94
C SER A 101 -15.48 6.97 -21.09
N GLU A 102 -15.84 6.60 -22.32
CA GLU A 102 -17.10 5.94 -22.64
C GLU A 102 -17.20 4.57 -21.96
N ASP A 103 -16.11 3.80 -21.93
CA ASP A 103 -16.07 2.49 -21.26
C ASP A 103 -16.28 2.62 -19.75
N VAL A 104 -15.64 3.64 -19.13
CA VAL A 104 -15.79 3.94 -17.71
C VAL A 104 -17.23 4.34 -17.38
N ASP A 105 -17.83 5.20 -18.21
CA ASP A 105 -19.19 5.67 -18.00
C ASP A 105 -20.22 4.55 -18.19
N ALA A 106 -20.00 3.69 -19.19
CA ALA A 106 -20.85 2.54 -19.50
C ALA A 106 -20.63 1.33 -18.57
N ALA A 107 -19.78 1.43 -17.54
CA ALA A 107 -19.46 0.31 -16.66
C ALA A 107 -20.72 -0.31 -16.01
N PRO A 108 -20.97 -1.62 -16.20
CA PRO A 108 -22.23 -2.27 -15.82
C PRO A 108 -22.37 -2.53 -14.32
N THR A 109 -21.26 -2.55 -13.58
CA THR A 109 -21.22 -2.79 -12.14
C THR A 109 -20.25 -1.82 -11.46
N ILE A 110 -20.40 -1.65 -10.14
CA ILE A 110 -19.48 -0.78 -9.38
C ILE A 110 -18.06 -1.32 -9.33
N GLU A 111 -17.91 -2.64 -9.27
CA GLU A 111 -16.61 -3.30 -9.36
C GLU A 111 -15.98 -3.07 -10.73
N LYS A 112 -16.75 -3.19 -11.82
CA LYS A 112 -16.21 -2.92 -13.15
C LYS A 112 -15.81 -1.45 -13.34
N TYR A 113 -16.62 -0.54 -12.80
CA TYR A 113 -16.30 0.88 -12.76
C TYR A 113 -14.97 1.13 -12.03
N TYR A 114 -14.78 0.50 -10.87
CA TYR A 114 -13.54 0.55 -10.12
C TYR A 114 -12.35 0.02 -10.92
N GLU A 115 -12.45 -1.16 -11.53
CA GLU A 115 -11.38 -1.76 -12.33
C GLU A 115 -10.92 -0.85 -13.46
N LEU A 116 -11.86 -0.23 -14.19
CA LEU A 116 -11.53 0.68 -15.28
C LEU A 116 -10.83 1.94 -14.74
N ARG A 117 -11.32 2.49 -13.63
CA ARG A 117 -10.69 3.64 -12.97
C ARG A 117 -9.28 3.35 -12.46
N GLU A 118 -9.09 2.18 -11.87
CA GLU A 118 -7.79 1.70 -11.45
C GLU A 118 -6.85 1.52 -12.65
N SER A 119 -7.33 0.86 -13.72
CA SER A 119 -6.55 0.67 -14.95
C SER A 119 -6.11 2.00 -15.56
N TRP A 120 -7.01 2.98 -15.63
CA TRP A 120 -6.68 4.33 -16.09
C TRP A 120 -5.59 4.95 -15.21
N LYS A 121 -5.76 4.91 -13.88
CA LYS A 121 -4.78 5.48 -12.96
C LYS A 121 -3.42 4.77 -13.08
N ARG A 122 -3.39 3.44 -13.20
CA ARG A 122 -2.16 2.66 -13.38
C ARG A 122 -1.38 3.09 -14.62
N VAL A 123 -2.06 3.28 -15.75
CA VAL A 123 -1.44 3.79 -16.97
C VAL A 123 -0.95 5.22 -16.79
N SER A 124 -1.74 6.09 -16.15
CA SER A 124 -1.33 7.48 -15.91
C SER A 124 -0.10 7.63 -15.01
N TYR A 125 0.12 6.65 -14.11
CA TYR A 125 1.30 6.57 -13.25
C TYR A 125 2.42 5.70 -13.86
N SER A 126 2.25 5.26 -15.11
CA SER A 126 3.15 4.35 -15.84
C SER A 126 3.49 3.06 -15.09
N LEU A 127 2.61 2.57 -14.21
CA LEU A 127 2.82 1.30 -13.48
C LEU A 127 2.99 0.10 -14.43
N THR A 128 2.34 0.17 -15.59
CA THR A 128 2.26 -0.90 -16.57
C THR A 128 3.45 -0.92 -17.55
N GLU A 129 4.28 0.13 -17.57
CA GLU A 129 5.31 0.32 -18.61
C GLU A 129 6.72 -0.01 -18.14
N TRP A 130 7.01 0.08 -16.83
CA TRP A 130 8.39 0.05 -16.33
C TRP A 130 8.85 -1.30 -15.77
N PHE A 131 7.93 -2.11 -15.23
CA PHE A 131 8.27 -3.33 -14.51
C PHE A 131 7.36 -4.48 -14.90
N PHE A 132 7.94 -5.67 -15.00
CA PHE A 132 7.16 -6.89 -14.99
C PHE A 132 6.57 -7.12 -13.60
N GLU A 133 5.44 -7.84 -13.55
CA GLU A 133 4.73 -8.14 -12.31
C GLU A 133 5.65 -8.70 -11.21
N LYS A 134 6.54 -9.64 -11.53
CA LYS A 134 7.50 -10.20 -10.58
C LYS A 134 8.38 -9.12 -9.91
N GLN A 135 8.83 -8.13 -10.67
CA GLN A 135 9.67 -7.05 -10.17
C GLN A 135 8.84 -6.09 -9.31
N LEU A 136 7.62 -5.77 -9.75
CA LEU A 136 6.72 -4.95 -8.95
C LEU A 136 6.38 -5.61 -7.60
N LEU A 137 6.15 -6.93 -7.59
CA LEU A 137 5.92 -7.70 -6.38
C LEU A 137 7.12 -7.67 -5.42
N SER A 138 8.36 -7.79 -5.91
CA SER A 138 9.54 -7.66 -5.04
C SER A 138 9.69 -6.26 -4.47
N GLY A 139 9.33 -5.22 -5.24
CA GLY A 139 9.26 -3.85 -4.72
C GLY A 139 8.21 -3.70 -3.61
N ILE A 140 7.04 -4.32 -3.75
CA ILE A 140 5.99 -4.31 -2.71
C ILE A 140 6.47 -5.02 -1.45
N GLU A 141 7.08 -6.20 -1.59
CA GLU A 141 7.64 -6.97 -0.47
C GLU A 141 8.69 -6.17 0.30
N PHE A 142 9.63 -5.55 -0.42
CA PHE A 142 10.63 -4.66 0.18
C PHE A 142 9.98 -3.52 0.97
N MET A 143 8.99 -2.85 0.38
CA MET A 143 8.28 -1.73 1.01
C MET A 143 7.52 -2.18 2.25
N ASP A 144 6.85 -3.33 2.22
CA ASP A 144 6.16 -3.88 3.38
C ASP A 144 7.14 -4.25 4.51
N LYS A 145 8.34 -4.73 4.17
CA LYS A 145 9.40 -5.06 5.15
C LYS A 145 10.06 -3.83 5.75
N ARG A 146 10.44 -2.86 4.91
CA ARG A 146 11.29 -1.72 5.31
C ARG A 146 10.52 -0.46 5.65
N VAL A 147 9.37 -0.25 5.01
CA VAL A 147 8.55 0.95 5.16
C VAL A 147 7.06 0.59 5.32
N PRO A 148 6.69 -0.26 6.30
CA PRO A 148 5.30 -0.74 6.47
C PRO A 148 4.28 0.39 6.72
N ALA A 149 4.75 1.58 7.08
CA ALA A 149 3.94 2.78 7.25
C ALA A 149 3.15 3.14 5.99
N VAL A 150 3.69 2.89 4.78
CA VAL A 150 3.00 3.15 3.50
C VAL A 150 1.65 2.46 3.45
N ARG A 151 1.64 1.14 3.69
CA ARG A 151 0.40 0.34 3.70
C ARG A 151 -0.54 0.77 4.81
N ARG A 152 0.00 1.11 6.00
CA ARG A 152 -0.81 1.59 7.13
C ARG A 152 -1.52 2.90 6.81
N ILE A 153 -0.84 3.86 6.20
CA ILE A 153 -1.40 5.17 5.81
C ILE A 153 -2.58 4.98 4.86
N TYR A 154 -2.37 4.26 3.74
CA TYR A 154 -3.46 3.99 2.79
C TYR A 154 -4.65 3.30 3.45
N ARG A 155 -4.39 2.23 4.20
CA ARG A 155 -5.45 1.49 4.92
C ARG A 155 -6.22 2.40 5.88
N HIS A 156 -5.51 3.25 6.61
CA HIS A 156 -6.13 4.15 7.58
C HIS A 156 -7.09 5.10 6.88
N LYS A 157 -6.60 5.82 5.87
CA LYS A 157 -7.39 6.81 5.12
C LYS A 157 -8.59 6.22 4.41
N PHE A 158 -8.46 5.10 3.73
CA PHE A 158 -9.61 4.45 3.10
C PHE A 158 -10.63 3.95 4.13
N LYS A 159 -10.18 3.51 5.32
CA LYS A 159 -11.12 3.20 6.41
C LYS A 159 -11.83 4.43 6.95
N GLU A 160 -11.18 5.58 7.05
CA GLU A 160 -11.85 6.83 7.44
C GLU A 160 -12.97 7.18 6.47
N ILE A 161 -12.70 7.09 5.16
CA ILE A 161 -13.70 7.28 4.10
C ILE A 161 -14.89 6.33 4.27
N ARG A 162 -14.66 5.03 4.57
CA ARG A 162 -15.77 4.08 4.81
C ARG A 162 -16.47 4.22 6.15
N ARG A 163 -15.95 5.04 7.07
CA ARG A 163 -16.52 5.26 8.41
C ARG A 163 -17.26 6.57 8.57
N ARG A 164 -17.24 7.44 7.56
CA ARG A 164 -17.99 8.71 7.63
C ARG A 164 -19.49 8.45 7.83
N PRO A 165 -20.22 9.36 8.51
CA PRO A 165 -21.62 9.13 8.87
C PRO A 165 -22.56 8.90 7.67
N ASP A 166 -22.24 9.48 6.52
CA ASP A 166 -23.02 9.38 5.28
C ASP A 166 -22.47 8.29 4.32
N ALA A 167 -21.52 7.46 4.76
CA ALA A 167 -21.01 6.36 3.95
C ALA A 167 -22.13 5.36 3.65
N LYS A 168 -22.27 5.00 2.38
CA LYS A 168 -23.26 4.01 1.97
C LYS A 168 -22.78 2.61 2.32
N LEU A 169 -23.70 1.78 2.82
CA LEU A 169 -23.45 0.36 3.06
C LEU A 169 -23.02 -0.34 1.78
N ILE A 170 -23.75 -0.10 0.69
CA ILE A 170 -23.40 -0.55 -0.66
C ILE A 170 -22.56 0.54 -1.34
N VAL A 171 -21.36 0.18 -1.77
CA VAL A 171 -20.44 1.07 -2.49
C VAL A 171 -21.08 1.52 -3.80
N ASP A 172 -21.05 2.82 -4.08
CA ASP A 172 -21.48 3.41 -5.35
C ASP A 172 -20.33 4.15 -6.05
N ARG A 173 -20.60 4.73 -7.24
CA ARG A 173 -19.56 5.42 -8.02
C ARG A 173 -18.96 6.60 -7.26
N LYS A 174 -19.78 7.34 -6.50
CA LYS A 174 -19.33 8.49 -5.70
C LYS A 174 -18.36 8.05 -4.60
N GLU A 175 -18.63 6.94 -3.92
CA GLU A 175 -17.72 6.33 -2.95
C GLU A 175 -16.37 5.99 -3.58
N VAL A 176 -16.39 5.39 -4.77
CA VAL A 176 -15.17 5.06 -5.53
C VAL A 176 -14.42 6.33 -5.94
N ASP A 177 -15.11 7.38 -6.38
CA ASP A 177 -14.51 8.65 -6.74
C ASP A 177 -13.75 9.28 -5.58
N MET A 178 -14.38 9.38 -4.41
CA MET A 178 -13.74 9.90 -3.20
C MET A 178 -12.50 9.08 -2.79
N MET A 179 -12.54 7.75 -2.97
CA MET A 179 -11.36 6.91 -2.72
C MET A 179 -10.20 7.26 -3.66
N PHE A 180 -10.47 7.49 -4.95
CA PHE A 180 -9.44 7.84 -5.92
C PHE A 180 -8.91 9.27 -5.74
N GLU A 181 -9.74 10.21 -5.33
CA GLU A 181 -9.33 11.57 -4.98
C GLU A 181 -8.36 11.55 -3.78
N GLU A 182 -8.76 10.89 -2.70
CA GLU A 182 -7.93 10.74 -1.51
C GLU A 182 -6.64 9.96 -1.81
N TYR A 183 -6.75 8.90 -2.63
CA TYR A 183 -5.58 8.15 -3.10
C TYR A 183 -4.58 9.05 -3.80
N SER A 184 -5.02 9.92 -4.71
CA SER A 184 -4.12 10.83 -5.42
C SER A 184 -3.42 11.80 -4.47
N SER A 185 -4.10 12.28 -3.42
CA SER A 185 -3.48 13.11 -2.38
C SER A 185 -2.42 12.34 -1.59
N ILE A 186 -2.79 11.17 -1.05
CA ILE A 186 -1.88 10.34 -0.24
C ILE A 186 -0.68 9.86 -1.07
N GLN A 187 -0.93 9.47 -2.32
CA GLN A 187 0.12 9.01 -3.24
C GLN A 187 1.18 10.10 -3.43
N TYR A 188 0.77 11.36 -3.56
CA TYR A 188 1.67 12.50 -3.66
C TYR A 188 2.49 12.72 -2.38
N ASP A 189 1.86 12.67 -1.21
CA ASP A 189 2.55 12.84 0.07
C ASP A 189 3.57 11.72 0.33
N LEU A 190 3.18 10.47 0.06
CA LEU A 190 4.07 9.31 0.14
C LEU A 190 5.19 9.38 -0.87
N TYR A 191 4.92 9.82 -2.10
CA TYR A 191 5.94 10.03 -3.12
C TYR A 191 7.02 11.00 -2.61
N ASN A 192 6.62 12.12 -2.02
CA ASN A 192 7.57 13.10 -1.47
C ASN A 192 8.36 12.53 -0.29
N ALA A 193 7.71 11.81 0.62
CA ALA A 193 8.40 11.19 1.75
C ALA A 193 9.42 10.12 1.28
N ILE A 194 9.05 9.30 0.31
CA ILE A 194 9.92 8.29 -0.31
C ILE A 194 11.06 8.95 -1.09
N GLN A 195 10.81 10.08 -1.74
CA GLN A 195 11.84 10.87 -2.40
C GLN A 195 12.91 11.35 -1.41
N ILE A 196 12.49 11.91 -0.26
CA ILE A 196 13.42 12.38 0.78
C ILE A 196 14.19 11.19 1.38
N PHE A 197 13.50 10.10 1.67
CA PHE A 197 14.11 8.83 2.09
C PHE A 197 15.19 8.38 1.09
N TRP A 198 14.87 8.37 -0.20
CA TRP A 198 15.79 7.97 -1.26
C TRP A 198 17.02 8.88 -1.32
N GLU A 199 16.83 10.19 -1.22
CA GLU A 199 17.89 11.20 -1.26
C GLU A 199 18.72 11.27 0.02
N ASN A 200 18.32 10.57 1.08
CA ASN A 200 19.06 10.49 2.34
C ASN A 200 20.33 9.64 2.22
N LYS A 201 21.32 10.17 1.49
CA LYS A 201 22.61 9.55 1.22
C LYS A 201 23.52 9.43 2.44
N LYS A 202 23.15 9.98 3.60
CA LYS A 202 23.94 9.89 4.83
C LYS A 202 24.09 8.43 5.28
N CYS A 203 23.07 7.62 5.02
CA CYS A 203 23.00 6.20 5.38
C CYS A 203 23.70 5.29 4.37
N ARG A 204 23.96 5.81 3.16
CA ARG A 204 24.64 5.11 2.05
C ARG A 204 26.16 4.98 2.24
N LYS A 205 26.74 5.58 3.29
CA LYS A 205 28.20 5.63 3.53
C LYS A 205 28.73 4.60 4.52
N VAL A 206 27.89 3.78 5.14
CA VAL A 206 28.35 2.75 6.09
C VAL A 206 28.79 1.50 5.30
N THR A 207 29.92 1.59 4.62
CA THR A 207 30.72 0.41 4.21
C THR A 207 32.20 0.72 3.97
N GLU A 208 32.61 1.96 3.69
CA GLU A 208 34.04 2.22 3.36
C GLU A 208 34.89 2.72 4.55
N ILE A 209 34.33 3.43 5.53
CA ILE A 209 35.14 4.03 6.61
C ILE A 209 35.46 3.05 7.74
N ASP A 210 34.58 2.07 7.98
CA ASP A 210 34.79 1.07 9.05
C ASP A 210 35.68 -0.10 8.60
N VAL A 211 35.82 -0.33 7.28
CA VAL A 211 36.75 -1.33 6.73
C VAL A 211 38.20 -0.81 6.79
N VAL A 212 38.43 0.49 6.58
CA VAL A 212 39.79 1.07 6.60
C VAL A 212 40.28 1.38 8.02
N LYS A 213 39.37 1.54 9.01
CA LYS A 213 39.74 1.74 10.42
C LYS A 213 39.69 0.46 11.27
N GLY A 214 39.23 -0.65 10.71
CA GLY A 214 39.02 -1.92 11.43
C GLY A 214 40.22 -2.86 11.54
N GLU A 215 41.39 -2.56 10.98
CA GLU A 215 42.57 -3.45 11.13
C GLU A 215 43.27 -3.35 12.49
N LYS A 216 42.79 -2.50 13.40
CA LYS A 216 43.21 -2.54 14.80
C LYS A 216 42.03 -2.23 15.69
N ASN A 217 41.20 -3.25 15.99
CA ASN A 217 40.79 -3.56 17.35
C ASN A 217 39.96 -4.86 17.37
N ASN A 218 40.48 -5.85 18.10
CA ASN A 218 39.78 -7.05 18.49
C ASN A 218 38.54 -6.71 19.32
N SER A 219 37.37 -6.82 18.72
CA SER A 219 36.09 -7.02 19.40
C SER A 219 35.14 -7.58 18.37
N GLY A 220 34.70 -8.83 18.58
CA GLY A 220 33.84 -9.55 17.65
C GLY A 220 32.46 -8.92 17.55
N ASP A 221 32.31 -7.95 16.64
CA ASP A 221 31.00 -7.62 16.10
C ASP A 221 30.80 -8.44 14.83
N LYS A 222 29.86 -9.38 14.92
CA LYS A 222 29.32 -10.09 13.76
C LYS A 222 28.91 -9.04 12.73
N ILE A 223 29.47 -9.16 11.53
CA ILE A 223 28.86 -8.61 10.32
C ILE A 223 27.47 -9.23 10.25
N LEU A 224 26.47 -8.51 10.74
CA LEU A 224 25.07 -8.89 10.59
C LEU A 224 24.81 -8.88 9.08
N ASN A 225 24.64 -10.07 8.53
CA ASN A 225 24.01 -10.26 7.22
C ASN A 225 22.60 -9.65 7.35
N LEU A 226 22.46 -8.36 7.07
CA LEU A 226 21.17 -7.68 7.08
C LEU A 226 20.45 -8.12 5.82
N ASP A 227 19.66 -9.19 5.94
CA ASP A 227 18.77 -9.64 4.88
C ASP A 227 17.74 -8.52 4.63
N CYS A 228 17.89 -7.76 3.53
CA CYS A 228 17.04 -6.61 3.26
C CYS A 228 15.77 -6.90 2.50
N ILE A 229 15.70 -8.08 1.87
CA ILE A 229 14.51 -8.68 1.26
C ILE A 229 14.19 -9.94 2.03
#